data_AF-A0A510J7Y7-F1
#
_entry.id   AF-A0A510J7Y7-F1
#
_cell.length_a   1.000
_cell.length_b   1.000
_cell.length_c   1.000
_cell.angle_alpha   90.00
_cell.angle_beta   90.00
_cell.angle_gamma   90.00
#
_symmetry.space_group_name_H-M   'P 1'
#
loop_
_entity.id
_entity.type
_entity.pdbx_description
1 polymer ?
#
loop_
_entity_poly.entity_id
_entity_poly.type
_entity_poly.pdbx_seq_one_letter_code
_entity_poly.pdbx_strand_id
1 'polypeptide(L)'
;MKENFKDFVESVIQDEIGNGELKINDEYEIEYTQSWLNNWLCGWILDGYTTKEVMQVLDIFENYEYETQATSSIVTGIHTYWNGNQEYITEEETYDVWVSTKKIA
;
A
#
# COMPACT_ATOMS: atom_id res chain seq x y z
N MET A 1 8.95 24.47 -0.92
CA MET A 1 9.02 23.06 -1.35
C MET A 1 8.57 23.05 -2.81
N LYS A 2 9.26 22.38 -3.74
CA LYS A 2 8.67 22.22 -5.08
C LYS A 2 7.64 21.11 -4.94
N GLU A 3 6.37 21.44 -5.13
CA GLU A 3 5.22 20.52 -5.10
C GLU A 3 5.56 19.19 -5.81
N ASN A 4 6.22 19.30 -6.96
CA ASN A 4 6.72 18.19 -7.77
C ASN A 4 7.64 17.17 -7.06
N PHE A 5 8.34 17.51 -5.98
CA PHE A 5 9.23 16.54 -5.31
C PHE A 5 8.44 15.56 -4.45
N LYS A 6 7.40 16.04 -3.77
CA LYS A 6 6.52 15.16 -2.99
C LYS A 6 5.82 14.16 -3.92
N ASP A 7 5.15 14.67 -4.96
CA ASP A 7 4.44 13.85 -5.94
C ASP A 7 5.36 12.82 -6.62
N PHE A 8 6.62 13.20 -6.87
CA PHE A 8 7.61 12.26 -7.39
C PHE A 8 7.91 11.12 -6.41
N VAL A 9 8.18 11.42 -5.14
CA VAL A 9 8.43 10.38 -4.13
C VAL A 9 7.21 9.49 -3.95
N GLU A 10 6.00 10.06 -3.90
CA GLU A 10 4.75 9.28 -3.82
C GLU A 10 4.57 8.35 -5.03
N SER A 11 4.93 8.81 -6.24
CA SER A 11 4.91 7.95 -7.42
C SER A 11 5.89 6.79 -7.33
N VAL A 12 7.09 7.02 -6.77
CA VAL A 12 8.07 5.96 -6.54
C VAL A 12 7.54 4.97 -5.50
N ILE A 13 6.89 5.42 -4.42
CA ILE A 13 6.28 4.53 -3.43
C ILE A 13 5.22 3.63 -4.08
N GLN A 14 4.40 4.20 -4.97
CA GLN A 14 3.41 3.43 -5.73
C GLN A 14 4.06 2.41 -6.68
N ASP A 15 5.20 2.73 -7.29
CA ASP A 15 5.98 1.79 -8.08
C ASP A 15 6.53 0.64 -7.22
N GLU A 16 7.03 0.90 -6.01
CA GLU A 16 7.49 -0.14 -5.07
C GLU A 16 6.34 -1.09 -4.67
N ILE A 17 5.12 -0.55 -4.47
CA ILE A 17 3.91 -1.35 -4.23
C ILE A 17 3.55 -2.18 -5.47
N GLY A 18 3.52 -1.55 -6.65
CA GLY A 18 3.17 -2.21 -7.91
C GLY A 18 4.14 -3.32 -8.31
N ASN A 19 5.41 -3.20 -7.94
CA ASN A 19 6.44 -4.21 -8.15
C ASN A 19 6.45 -5.30 -7.07
N GLY A 20 5.67 -5.15 -5.99
CA GLY A 20 5.55 -6.12 -4.91
C GLY A 20 6.69 -6.09 -3.88
N GLU A 21 7.56 -5.08 -3.94
CA GLU A 21 8.61 -4.81 -2.95
C GLU A 21 8.00 -4.33 -1.63
N LEU A 22 6.91 -3.54 -1.72
CA LEU A 22 6.05 -3.18 -0.60
C LEU A 22 4.70 -3.91 -0.72
N LYS A 23 4.17 -4.35 0.43
CA LYS A 23 2.88 -5.06 0.49
C LYS A 23 1.93 -4.31 1.39
N ILE A 24 0.67 -4.24 0.95
CA ILE A 24 -0.44 -3.76 1.76
C ILE A 24 -1.06 -4.98 2.45
N ASN A 25 -1.17 -4.94 3.77
CA ASN A 25 -1.78 -6.02 4.55
C ASN A 25 -3.32 -5.89 4.60
N ASP A 26 -4.00 -6.83 5.26
CA ASP A 26 -5.46 -6.83 5.39
C ASP A 26 -6.01 -5.65 6.22
N GLU A 27 -5.15 -4.97 6.98
CA GLU A 27 -5.46 -3.73 7.73
C GLU A 27 -5.21 -2.46 6.92
N TYR A 28 -4.92 -2.59 5.62
CA TYR A 28 -4.58 -1.49 4.70
C TYR A 28 -3.28 -0.78 5.03
N GLU A 29 -2.30 -1.48 5.60
CA GLU A 29 -1.01 -0.88 5.95
C GLU A 29 0.10 -1.36 5.00
N ILE A 30 0.89 -0.43 4.49
CA ILE A 30 2.09 -0.70 3.71
C ILE A 30 3.20 -1.15 4.66
N GLU A 31 3.47 -2.45 4.68
CA GLU A 31 4.45 -3.04 5.58
C GLU A 31 5.88 -2.86 5.04
N TYR A 32 6.77 -2.37 5.91
CA TYR A 32 8.19 -2.24 5.58
C TYR A 32 9.09 -2.60 6.78
N THR A 33 10.27 -3.14 6.50
CA THR A 33 11.30 -3.36 7.53
C THR A 33 12.27 -2.18 7.57
N GLN A 34 12.96 -1.98 8.70
CA GLN A 34 14.04 -0.99 8.75
C GLN A 34 15.16 -1.29 7.74
N SER A 35 15.44 -2.58 7.49
CA SER A 35 16.47 -2.97 6.52
C SER A 35 16.07 -2.57 5.10
N TRP A 36 14.82 -2.79 4.72
CA TRP A 36 14.30 -2.36 3.42
C TRP A 36 14.40 -0.84 3.28
N LEU A 37 13.91 -0.08 4.28
CA LEU A 37 13.92 1.39 4.25
C LEU A 37 15.35 1.93 4.15
N ASN A 38 16.29 1.38 4.91
CA ASN A 38 17.69 1.79 4.83
C ASN A 38 18.29 1.52 3.44
N ASN A 39 18.01 0.35 2.86
CA ASN A 39 18.51 -0.01 1.53
C ASN A 39 17.91 0.89 0.44
N TRP A 40 16.60 1.15 0.53
CA TRP A 40 15.91 2.05 -0.39
C TRP A 40 16.51 3.46 -0.32
N LEU A 41 16.62 4.06 0.87
CA LEU A 41 17.25 5.38 1.06
C LEU A 41 18.72 5.42 0.63
N CYS A 42 19.47 4.34 0.79
CA CYS A 42 20.83 4.25 0.24
C CYS A 42 20.83 4.31 -1.29
N GLY A 43 19.83 3.71 -1.96
CA GLY A 43 19.65 3.80 -3.40
C GLY A 43 19.55 5.25 -3.87
N TRP A 44 18.72 6.06 -3.22
CA TRP A 44 18.60 7.50 -3.51
C TRP A 44 19.95 8.23 -3.37
N ILE A 45 20.74 7.92 -2.35
CA ILE A 45 22.09 8.51 -2.20
C ILE A 45 22.99 8.11 -3.39
N LEU A 46 22.96 6.84 -3.80
CA LEU A 46 23.76 6.34 -4.92
C LEU A 46 23.36 6.96 -6.26
N ASP A 47 22.07 7.30 -6.42
CA ASP A 47 21.54 8.00 -7.59
C ASP A 47 21.88 9.51 -7.60
N GLY A 48 22.59 9.99 -6.57
CA GLY A 48 23.14 11.34 -6.51
C GLY A 48 22.29 12.35 -5.76
N TYR A 49 21.22 11.92 -5.09
CA TYR A 49 20.43 12.79 -4.22
C TYR A 49 21.22 13.20 -2.99
N THR A 50 21.07 14.46 -2.58
CA THR A 50 21.74 14.98 -1.38
C THR A 50 21.14 14.38 -0.11
N THR A 51 21.90 14.34 0.98
CA THR A 51 21.39 13.91 2.30
C THR A 51 20.12 14.67 2.70
N LYS A 52 20.01 15.95 2.34
CA LYS A 52 18.82 16.76 2.62
C LYS A 52 17.59 16.26 1.86
N GLU A 53 17.75 15.91 0.59
CA GLU A 53 16.66 15.34 -0.23
C GLU A 53 16.28 13.95 0.27
N VAL A 54 17.25 13.11 0.63
CA VAL A 54 16.99 11.78 1.18
C VAL A 54 16.27 11.84 2.53
N MET A 55 16.59 12.82 3.37
CA MET A 55 15.81 13.07 4.60
C MET A 55 14.37 13.51 4.30
N GLN A 56 14.13 14.19 3.18
CA GLN A 56 12.77 14.52 2.74
C GLN A 56 12.04 13.29 2.21
N VAL A 57 12.71 12.40 1.47
CA VAL A 57 12.15 11.11 1.05
C VAL A 57 11.70 10.30 2.27
N LEU A 58 12.56 10.21 3.30
CA LEU A 58 12.24 9.55 4.55
C LEU A 58 10.98 10.16 5.21
N ASP A 59 10.94 11.49 5.36
CA ASP A 59 9.81 12.19 5.96
C ASP A 59 8.51 11.98 5.16
N ILE A 60 8.58 12.01 3.83
CA ILE A 60 7.42 11.73 2.96
C ILE A 60 6.96 10.29 3.15
N PHE A 61 7.87 9.32 3.17
CA PHE A 61 7.53 7.90 3.31
C PHE A 61 6.92 7.56 4.67
N GLU A 62 7.50 8.05 5.77
CA GLU A 62 6.98 7.77 7.13
C GLU A 62 5.62 8.43 7.39
N ASN A 63 5.27 9.49 6.65
CA ASN A 63 3.96 10.14 6.70
C ASN A 63 3.11 9.85 5.47
N TYR A 64 3.46 8.83 4.69
CA TYR A 64 2.73 8.51 3.46
C TYR A 64 1.38 7.89 3.79
N GLU A 65 0.32 8.54 3.33
CA GLU A 65 -1.05 8.07 3.45
C GLU A 65 -1.85 8.42 2.19
N TYR A 66 -2.79 7.57 1.80
CA TYR A 66 -3.73 7.86 0.72
C TYR A 66 -5.08 7.15 0.92
N GLU A 67 -6.14 7.77 0.41
CA GLU A 67 -7.47 7.19 0.38
C GLU A 67 -7.66 6.36 -0.89
N THR A 68 -8.23 5.16 -0.74
CA THR A 68 -8.59 4.29 -1.86
C THR A 68 -9.87 3.52 -1.56
N GLN A 69 -10.42 2.83 -2.57
CA GLN A 69 -11.62 2.01 -2.42
C GLN A 69 -11.26 0.53 -2.30
N ALA A 70 -11.78 -0.11 -1.27
CA ALA A 70 -11.72 -1.56 -1.11
C ALA A 70 -13.08 -2.19 -1.41
N THR A 71 -13.08 -3.43 -1.86
CA THR A 71 -14.33 -4.20 -2.07
C THR A 71 -14.28 -5.46 -1.23
N SER A 72 -15.33 -5.68 -0.44
CA SER A 72 -15.56 -6.92 0.29
C SER A 72 -16.70 -7.71 -0.35
N SER A 73 -16.57 -9.04 -0.38
CA SER A 73 -17.62 -9.93 -0.85
C SER A 73 -18.23 -10.65 0.35
N ILE A 74 -19.53 -10.45 0.56
CA ILE A 74 -20.28 -11.02 1.68
C ILE A 74 -21.26 -12.05 1.14
N VAL A 75 -21.27 -13.26 1.72
CA VAL A 75 -22.27 -14.29 1.41
C VAL A 75 -23.61 -13.89 2.04
N THR A 76 -24.60 -13.61 1.21
CA THR A 76 -25.95 -13.21 1.64
C THR A 76 -26.96 -14.36 1.58
N GLY A 77 -26.61 -15.46 0.90
CA GLY A 77 -27.47 -16.63 0.83
C GLY A 77 -26.76 -17.88 0.31
N ILE A 78 -27.43 -19.02 0.48
CA ILE A 78 -27.00 -20.30 -0.07
C ILE A 78 -28.19 -20.91 -0.79
N HIS A 79 -28.03 -21.19 -2.09
CA HIS A 79 -28.99 -21.99 -2.84
C HIS A 79 -28.54 -23.44 -2.82
N THR A 80 -29.39 -24.35 -2.34
CA THR A 80 -29.12 -25.80 -2.36
C THR A 80 -30.00 -26.49 -3.39
N TYR A 81 -29.38 -27.09 -4.38
CA TYR A 81 -30.04 -27.83 -5.45
C TYR A 81 -30.51 -29.21 -4.96
N TRP A 82 -31.52 -29.77 -5.62
CA TRP A 82 -32.09 -31.09 -5.34
C TRP A 82 -31.07 -32.25 -5.38
N ASN A 83 -29.95 -32.08 -6.10
CA ASN A 83 -28.85 -33.04 -6.17
C ASN A 83 -27.80 -32.86 -5.06
N GLY A 84 -28.00 -31.93 -4.13
CA GLY A 84 -27.09 -31.63 -3.03
C GLY A 84 -26.01 -30.60 -3.33
N ASN A 85 -25.90 -30.09 -4.56
CA ASN A 85 -24.96 -29.02 -4.88
C ASN A 85 -25.38 -27.71 -4.20
N GLN A 86 -24.40 -26.89 -3.81
CA GLN A 86 -24.63 -25.58 -3.22
C GLN A 86 -24.01 -24.47 -4.06
N GLU A 87 -24.71 -23.36 -4.14
CA GLU A 87 -24.25 -22.11 -4.75
C GLU A 87 -24.38 -20.99 -3.72
N TYR A 88 -23.30 -20.24 -3.53
CA TYR A 88 -23.27 -19.09 -2.64
C TYR A 88 -23.74 -17.86 -3.39
N ILE A 89 -24.71 -17.16 -2.82
CA ILE A 89 -25.15 -15.85 -3.29
C ILE A 89 -24.29 -14.84 -2.53
N THR A 90 -23.55 -14.04 -3.26
CA THR A 90 -22.65 -13.01 -2.71
C THR A 90 -23.08 -11.62 -3.14
N GLU A 91 -22.95 -10.65 -2.25
CA GLU A 91 -23.05 -9.23 -2.55
C GLU A 91 -21.68 -8.57 -2.36
N GLU A 92 -21.38 -7.58 -3.21
CA GLU A 92 -20.16 -6.78 -3.11
C GLU A 92 -20.48 -5.46 -2.41
N GLU A 93 -19.67 -5.11 -1.42
CA GLU A 93 -19.73 -3.84 -0.73
C GLU A 93 -18.41 -3.10 -0.93
N THR A 94 -18.49 -1.90 -1.51
CA THR A 94 -17.35 -1.00 -1.70
C THR A 94 -17.35 0.06 -0.61
N TYR A 95 -16.20 0.27 0.02
CA TYR A 95 -16.01 1.28 1.06
C TYR A 95 -14.64 1.95 0.93
N ASP A 96 -14.56 3.19 1.38
CA ASP A 96 -13.33 3.97 1.37
C ASP A 96 -12.43 3.57 2.55
N VAL A 97 -11.13 3.44 2.28
CA VAL A 97 -10.12 3.04 3.25
C VAL A 97 -8.92 3.97 3.18
N TRP A 98 -8.26 4.15 4.32
CA TRP A 98 -7.02 4.90 4.43
C TRP A 98 -5.85 3.93 4.48
N VAL A 99 -4.95 4.04 3.50
CA VAL A 99 -3.69 3.30 3.46
C VAL A 99 -2.60 4.14 4.09
N SER A 100 -1.80 3.54 4.97
CA SER A 100 -0.66 4.22 5.63
C SER A 100 0.54 3.29 5.79
N THR A 101 1.73 3.82 6.08
CA THR A 101 2.92 2.98 6.27
C THR A 101 3.01 2.40 7.68
N LYS A 102 3.47 1.14 7.79
CA LYS A 102 3.71 0.47 9.06
C LYS A 102 5.05 -0.24 9.07
N LYS A 103 5.89 0.19 10.01
CA LYS A 103 7.15 -0.48 10.28
C LYS A 103 6.88 -1.82 10.97
N ILE A 104 7.35 -2.91 10.35
CA ILE A 104 7.36 -4.24 10.93
C ILE A 104 8.76 -4.60 11.46
N ALA A 105 8.79 -5.56 12.40
CA ALA A 105 10.00 -5.98 13.11
C ALA A 105 11.01 -6.72 12.22
#